data_AF-A0A5E4JSI9-F1
#
_entry.id   AF-A0A5E4JSI9-F1
#
_cell.length_a   1.000
_cell.length_b   1.000
_cell.length_c   1.000
_cell.angle_alpha   90.00
_cell.angle_beta   90.00
_cell.angle_gamma   90.00
#
_symmetry.space_group_name_H-M   'P 1'
#
loop_
_entity.id
_entity.type
_entity.pdbx_description
1 polymer ?
#
loop_
_entity_poly.entity_id
_entity_poly.type
_entity_poly.pdbx_seq_one_letter_code
_entity_poly.pdbx_strand_id
1 'polypeptide(L)'
;MAKSQQLFDRLKQKSCYEKFIKANPEAYLYAIFAMFSTEEKEGDKMQFDFLVEKNNRVAIAEYPFEEVKVSLQEINPKPKKLELSEINLDIEDIPEEVKKIQKEKKDKTNITKTIAILKDGAWDLNCLTATVDILKIKIDAKTKECLNFKKESLMNFIQFKKVKKD
;
A
#
# COMPACT_ATOMS: atom_id res chain seq x y z
N MET A 1 -5.56 -9.29 -17.36
CA MET A 1 -6.05 -8.08 -16.63
C MET A 1 -5.44 -8.12 -15.24
N ALA A 2 -4.81 -7.04 -14.78
CA ALA A 2 -4.19 -6.95 -13.45
C ALA A 2 -5.21 -7.24 -12.32
N LYS A 3 -4.81 -7.97 -11.27
CA LYS A 3 -5.59 -8.26 -10.08
C LYS A 3 -6.07 -7.01 -9.36
N SER A 4 -5.25 -5.97 -9.24
CA SER A 4 -5.69 -4.69 -8.65
C SER A 4 -6.87 -4.11 -9.41
N GLN A 5 -6.83 -4.15 -10.74
CA GLN A 5 -7.91 -3.70 -11.61
C GLN A 5 -9.16 -4.59 -11.44
N GLN A 6 -9.01 -5.91 -11.45
CA GLN A 6 -10.12 -6.85 -11.24
C GLN A 6 -10.83 -6.61 -9.89
N LEU A 7 -10.07 -6.40 -8.82
CA LEU A 7 -10.63 -6.14 -7.49
C LEU A 7 -11.30 -4.77 -7.41
N PHE A 8 -10.73 -3.76 -8.08
CA PHE A 8 -11.35 -2.45 -8.17
C PHE A 8 -12.67 -2.50 -8.94
N ASP A 9 -12.73 -3.25 -10.05
CA ASP A 9 -13.97 -3.43 -10.81
C ASP A 9 -15.01 -4.23 -10.03
N ARG A 10 -14.60 -5.20 -9.21
CA ARG A 10 -15.50 -5.86 -8.24
C ARG A 10 -16.04 -4.89 -7.19
N LEU A 11 -15.22 -3.98 -6.66
CA LEU A 11 -15.67 -2.94 -5.73
C LEU A 11 -16.72 -2.04 -6.39
N LYS A 12 -16.52 -1.64 -7.66
CA LYS A 12 -17.48 -0.80 -8.40
C LYS A 12 -18.88 -1.43 -8.54
N GLN A 13 -18.96 -2.76 -8.54
CA GLN A 13 -20.21 -3.51 -8.62
C GLN A 13 -20.94 -3.62 -7.27
N LYS A 14 -20.34 -3.13 -6.17
CA LYS A 14 -20.94 -3.18 -4.84
C LYS A 14 -21.84 -1.98 -4.60
N SER A 15 -23.00 -2.22 -4.01
CA SER A 15 -23.95 -1.15 -3.64
C SER A 15 -23.37 -0.13 -2.65
N CYS A 16 -22.40 -0.54 -1.81
CA CYS A 16 -21.70 0.38 -0.91
C CYS A 16 -20.87 1.43 -1.69
N TYR A 17 -20.20 1.01 -2.77
CA TYR A 17 -19.43 1.91 -3.64
C TYR A 17 -20.34 2.84 -4.43
N GLU A 18 -21.42 2.32 -5.01
CA GLU A 18 -22.40 3.13 -5.74
C GLU A 18 -23.00 4.23 -4.85
N LYS A 19 -23.39 3.89 -3.62
CA LYS A 19 -23.88 4.86 -2.63
C LYS A 19 -22.81 5.89 -2.27
N PHE A 20 -21.57 5.43 -2.07
CA PHE A 20 -20.44 6.30 -1.74
C PHE A 20 -20.16 7.33 -2.84
N ILE A 21 -20.04 6.90 -4.10
CA ILE A 21 -19.78 7.79 -5.24
C ILE A 21 -20.98 8.71 -5.50
N LYS A 22 -22.22 8.24 -5.34
CA LYS A 22 -23.40 9.11 -5.45
C LYS A 22 -23.40 10.25 -4.41
N ALA A 23 -22.92 9.96 -3.20
CA ALA A 23 -22.82 10.96 -2.14
C ALA A 23 -21.58 11.87 -2.26
N ASN A 24 -20.52 11.40 -2.93
CA ASN A 24 -19.24 12.08 -3.08
C ASN A 24 -18.75 11.95 -4.54
N PRO A 25 -19.41 12.62 -5.51
CA PRO A 25 -19.10 12.48 -6.93
C PRO A 25 -17.69 12.94 -7.32
N GLU A 26 -17.05 13.77 -6.48
CA GLU A 26 -15.67 14.22 -6.62
C GLU A 26 -14.63 13.24 -6.07
N ALA A 27 -15.07 12.16 -5.40
CA ALA A 27 -14.14 11.24 -4.78
C ALA A 27 -13.32 10.46 -5.82
N TYR A 28 -12.03 10.32 -5.57
CA TYR A 28 -11.12 9.60 -6.48
C TYR A 28 -10.18 8.67 -5.73
N LEU A 29 -9.84 7.55 -6.35
CA LEU A 29 -8.83 6.61 -5.84
C LEU A 29 -7.46 7.30 -5.82
N TYR A 30 -6.77 7.28 -4.69
CA TYR A 30 -5.41 7.83 -4.59
C TYR A 30 -4.37 6.82 -4.10
N ALA A 31 -4.80 5.75 -3.42
CA ALA A 31 -3.88 4.71 -2.97
C ALA A 31 -4.52 3.32 -2.93
N ILE A 32 -3.65 2.31 -3.02
CA ILE A 32 -3.96 0.91 -2.71
C ILE A 32 -3.07 0.49 -1.56
N PHE A 33 -3.67 -0.14 -0.56
CA PHE A 33 -2.95 -0.81 0.51
C PHE A 33 -3.11 -2.32 0.37
N ALA A 34 -2.00 -3.05 0.52
CA ALA A 34 -1.96 -4.49 0.50
C ALA A 34 -1.03 -5.03 1.58
N MET A 35 -1.39 -6.15 2.17
CA MET A 35 -0.55 -6.88 3.10
C MET A 35 -0.50 -8.34 2.69
N PHE A 36 0.71 -8.84 2.51
CA PHE A 36 0.99 -10.23 2.16
C PHE A 36 1.80 -10.86 3.28
N SER A 37 1.38 -12.05 3.70
CA SER A 37 2.14 -12.87 4.64
C SER A 37 2.73 -14.07 3.92
N THR A 38 3.95 -14.47 4.26
CA THR A 38 4.47 -15.79 3.86
C THR A 38 3.89 -16.91 4.74
N GLU A 39 3.25 -16.57 5.86
CA GLU A 39 2.63 -17.51 6.78
C GLU A 39 1.11 -17.62 6.50
N GLU A 40 0.63 -18.84 6.23
CA GLU A 40 -0.75 -19.16 5.82
C GLU A 40 -1.85 -18.73 6.80
N LYS A 41 -1.49 -18.36 8.04
CA LYS A 41 -2.45 -18.00 9.10
C LYS A 41 -2.99 -16.59 9.00
N GLU A 42 -2.26 -15.68 8.36
CA GLU A 42 -2.68 -14.29 8.18
C GLU A 42 -3.06 -14.07 6.72
N GLY A 43 -4.36 -14.14 6.44
CA GLY A 43 -4.88 -13.92 5.10
C GLY A 43 -4.52 -12.53 4.56
N ASP A 44 -4.36 -12.45 3.24
CA ASP A 44 -4.02 -11.20 2.57
C ASP A 44 -5.09 -10.13 2.84
N LYS A 45 -4.64 -8.93 3.22
CA LYS A 45 -5.51 -7.76 3.37
C LYS A 45 -5.32 -6.86 2.18
N MET A 46 -6.41 -6.33 1.65
CA MET A 46 -6.38 -5.33 0.60
C MET A 46 -7.41 -4.24 0.87
N GLN A 47 -7.05 -3.03 0.51
CA GLN A 47 -7.85 -1.84 0.74
C GLN A 47 -7.63 -0.83 -0.39
N PHE A 48 -8.71 -0.16 -0.78
CA PHE A 48 -8.69 0.99 -1.68
C PHE A 48 -8.98 2.27 -0.92
N ASP A 49 -8.13 3.28 -1.10
CA ASP A 49 -8.24 4.57 -0.44
C ASP A 49 -8.66 5.65 -1.44
N PHE A 50 -9.72 6.36 -1.11
CA PHE A 50 -10.29 7.45 -1.88
C PHE A 50 -10.11 8.77 -1.14
N LEU A 51 -9.85 9.84 -1.88
CA LEU A 51 -9.91 11.20 -1.35
C LEU A 51 -11.30 11.74 -1.67
N VAL A 52 -12.01 12.22 -0.66
CA VAL A 52 -13.24 13.01 -0.80
C VAL A 52 -12.85 14.47 -0.79
N GLU A 53 -12.79 15.12 -1.96
CA GLU A 53 -12.19 16.45 -2.06
C GLU A 53 -12.95 17.53 -1.28
N LYS A 54 -14.28 17.43 -1.22
CA LYS A 54 -15.14 18.45 -0.59
C LYS A 54 -14.78 18.73 0.86
N ASN A 55 -14.34 17.71 1.59
CA ASN A 55 -13.99 17.80 3.00
C ASN A 55 -12.54 17.37 3.28
N ASN A 56 -11.76 17.10 2.23
CA ASN A 56 -10.37 16.67 2.31
C ASN A 56 -10.15 15.40 3.16
N ARG A 57 -11.13 14.49 3.19
CA ARG A 57 -11.08 13.26 4.00
C ARG A 57 -10.77 12.03 3.18
N VAL A 58 -10.29 11.00 3.87
CA VAL A 58 -10.09 9.67 3.28
C VAL A 58 -11.36 8.87 3.41
N ALA A 59 -11.76 8.17 2.35
CA ALA A 59 -12.70 7.08 2.42
C ALA A 59 -11.99 5.76 2.11
N ILE A 60 -12.31 4.72 2.86
CA ILE A 60 -11.60 3.45 2.86
C ILE A 60 -12.57 2.33 2.48
N ALA A 61 -12.22 1.52 1.49
CA ALA A 61 -12.93 0.29 1.14
C ALA A 61 -12.01 -0.92 1.32
N GLU A 62 -12.22 -1.68 2.42
CA GLU A 62 -11.47 -2.89 2.75
C GLU A 62 -12.12 -4.12 2.08
N TYR A 63 -11.33 -5.03 1.50
CA TYR A 63 -11.83 -6.31 1.01
C TYR A 63 -12.39 -7.14 2.19
N PRO A 64 -13.60 -7.74 2.10
CA PRO A 64 -14.37 -8.08 0.89
C PRO A 64 -15.39 -7.03 0.39
N PHE A 65 -15.20 -5.75 0.73
CA PHE A 65 -15.99 -4.59 0.28
C PHE A 65 -17.42 -4.58 0.81
N GLU A 66 -17.57 -4.75 2.12
CA GLU A 66 -18.87 -4.69 2.79
C GLU A 66 -19.36 -3.24 2.91
N GLU A 67 -18.46 -2.31 3.19
CA GLU A 67 -18.75 -0.88 3.35
C GLU A 67 -17.60 0.02 2.89
N VAL A 68 -17.91 1.32 2.75
CA VAL A 68 -16.92 2.38 2.54
C VAL A 68 -16.94 3.31 3.75
N LYS A 69 -15.84 3.36 4.51
CA LYS A 69 -15.72 4.14 5.74
C LYS A 69 -15.04 5.47 5.46
N VAL A 70 -15.69 6.58 5.79
CA VAL A 70 -15.07 7.91 5.69
C VAL A 70 -14.36 8.23 7.01
N SER A 71 -13.03 8.36 6.95
CA SER A 71 -12.18 8.80 8.05
C SER A 71 -12.42 10.27 8.38
N LEU A 72 -12.20 10.64 9.64
CA LEU A 72 -12.19 12.04 10.07
C LEU A 72 -10.84 12.73 9.81
N GLN A 73 -9.81 11.98 9.41
CA GLN A 73 -8.48 12.53 9.16
C GLN A 73 -8.45 13.29 7.83
N GLU A 74 -7.92 14.51 7.90
CA GLU A 74 -7.59 15.30 6.71
C GLU A 74 -6.22 14.90 6.18
N ILE A 75 -6.07 14.86 4.85
CA ILE A 75 -4.76 14.64 4.21
C ILE A 75 -4.22 15.95 3.65
N ASN A 76 -3.03 16.35 4.10
CA ASN A 76 -2.27 17.45 3.52
C ASN A 76 -0.79 17.03 3.34
N PRO A 77 -0.19 17.21 2.15
CA PRO A 77 -0.79 17.75 0.92
C PRO A 77 -1.78 16.77 0.25
N LYS A 78 -2.69 17.30 -0.58
CA LYS A 78 -3.64 16.47 -1.35
C LYS A 78 -2.90 15.48 -2.25
N PRO A 79 -3.22 14.16 -2.18
CA PRO A 79 -2.58 13.15 -2.99
C PRO A 79 -3.04 13.22 -4.45
N LYS A 80 -2.21 12.75 -5.39
CA LYS A 80 -2.62 12.65 -6.80
C LYS A 80 -3.61 11.51 -7.00
N LYS A 81 -4.47 11.64 -8.00
CA LYS A 81 -5.33 10.54 -8.44
C LYS A 81 -4.47 9.39 -8.96
N LEU A 82 -4.83 8.18 -8.58
CA LEU A 82 -4.19 6.95 -9.01
C LEU A 82 -4.94 6.37 -10.22
N GLU A 83 -4.25 6.27 -11.35
CA GLU A 83 -4.77 5.67 -12.57
C GLU A 83 -4.27 4.22 -12.70
N LEU A 84 -5.15 3.25 -12.44
CA LEU A 84 -4.77 1.84 -12.43
C LEU A 84 -4.31 1.33 -13.80
N SER A 85 -4.80 1.93 -14.88
CA SER A 85 -4.41 1.61 -16.26
C SER A 85 -2.94 1.93 -16.57
N GLU A 86 -2.28 2.73 -15.75
CA GLU A 86 -0.89 3.13 -15.96
C GLU A 86 0.11 2.24 -15.21
N ILE A 87 -0.36 1.27 -14.42
CA ILE A 87 0.47 0.40 -13.58
C ILE A 87 0.89 -0.86 -14.35
N ASN A 88 2.18 -1.18 -14.32
CA ASN A 88 2.76 -2.40 -14.88
C ASN A 88 3.21 -3.41 -13.82
N LEU A 89 3.50 -2.97 -12.60
CA LEU A 89 3.75 -3.84 -11.45
C LEU A 89 2.48 -4.01 -10.65
N ASP A 90 1.80 -5.13 -10.83
CA ASP A 90 0.57 -5.42 -10.11
C ASP A 90 0.85 -6.05 -8.73
N ILE A 91 -0.17 -6.02 -7.88
CA ILE A 91 -0.14 -6.49 -6.49
C ILE A 91 0.35 -7.94 -6.35
N GLU A 92 -0.03 -8.83 -7.28
CA GLU A 92 0.36 -10.25 -7.27
C GLU A 92 1.82 -10.47 -7.67
N ASP A 93 2.42 -9.52 -8.40
CA ASP A 93 3.80 -9.61 -8.89
C ASP A 93 4.82 -9.10 -7.86
N ILE A 94 4.37 -8.36 -6.84
CA ILE A 94 5.24 -7.74 -5.82
C ILE A 94 6.20 -8.75 -5.18
N PRO A 95 5.79 -9.94 -4.73
CA PRO A 95 6.71 -10.90 -4.11
C PRO A 95 7.86 -11.33 -5.01
N GLU A 96 7.61 -11.50 -6.31
CA GLU A 96 8.64 -11.86 -7.28
C GLU A 96 9.59 -10.70 -7.58
N GLU A 97 9.04 -9.49 -7.74
CA GLU A 97 9.86 -8.29 -7.99
C GLU A 97 10.76 -7.97 -6.78
N VAL A 98 10.27 -8.13 -5.55
CA VAL A 98 11.07 -7.98 -4.33
C VAL A 98 12.24 -8.96 -4.31
N LYS A 99 12.01 -10.24 -4.65
CA LYS A 99 13.08 -11.26 -4.72
C LYS A 99 14.13 -10.90 -5.78
N LYS A 100 13.70 -10.38 -6.93
CA LYS A 100 14.60 -9.91 -8.00
C LYS A 100 15.48 -8.75 -7.51
N ILE A 101 14.87 -7.74 -6.89
CA ILE A 101 15.60 -6.60 -6.32
C ILE A 101 16.59 -7.06 -5.24
N GLN A 102 16.20 -7.97 -4.33
CA GLN A 102 17.11 -8.52 -3.32
C GLN A 102 18.33 -9.19 -3.96
N LYS A 103 18.12 -9.99 -5.02
CA LYS A 103 19.22 -10.62 -5.77
C LYS A 103 20.15 -9.59 -6.40
N GLU A 104 19.62 -8.55 -7.04
CA GLU A 104 20.40 -7.46 -7.64
C GLU A 104 21.21 -6.68 -6.59
N LYS A 105 20.64 -6.44 -5.41
CA LYS A 105 21.29 -5.75 -4.28
C LYS A 105 22.15 -6.68 -3.43
N LYS A 106 22.24 -7.98 -3.77
CA LYS A 106 22.94 -9.03 -3.01
C LYS A 106 22.45 -9.14 -1.55
N ASP A 107 21.20 -8.77 -1.28
CA ASP A 107 20.56 -8.91 0.02
C ASP A 107 19.97 -10.33 0.16
N LYS A 108 20.19 -10.96 1.31
CA LYS A 108 19.73 -12.32 1.63
C LYS A 108 18.71 -12.33 2.75
N THR A 109 18.09 -11.19 3.03
CA THR A 109 17.18 -11.04 4.16
C THR A 109 15.94 -11.89 3.93
N ASN A 110 15.57 -12.71 4.92
CA ASN A 110 14.35 -13.49 4.85
C ASN A 110 13.14 -12.60 5.19
N ILE A 111 12.30 -12.33 4.20
CA ILE A 111 11.08 -11.51 4.33
C ILE A 111 9.93 -12.42 4.74
N THR A 112 9.24 -12.06 5.83
CA THR A 112 8.11 -12.82 6.38
C THR A 112 6.76 -12.17 6.07
N LYS A 113 6.74 -10.84 5.97
CA LYS A 113 5.54 -10.08 5.62
C LYS A 113 5.92 -8.87 4.78
N THR A 114 5.10 -8.54 3.80
CA THR A 114 5.24 -7.30 3.02
C THR A 114 3.98 -6.46 3.19
N ILE A 115 4.17 -5.23 3.63
CA ILE A 115 3.14 -4.19 3.60
C ILE A 115 3.43 -3.31 2.40
N ALA A 116 2.52 -3.27 1.44
CA ALA A 116 2.67 -2.55 0.18
C ALA A 116 1.65 -1.43 0.08
N ILE A 117 2.12 -0.22 -0.23
CA ILE A 117 1.27 0.94 -0.46
C ILE A 117 1.59 1.48 -1.85
N LEU A 118 0.63 1.43 -2.77
CA LEU A 118 0.74 2.12 -4.05
C LEU A 118 0.16 3.52 -3.92
N LYS A 119 0.99 4.52 -4.15
CA LYS A 119 0.58 5.94 -4.16
C LYS A 119 1.53 6.73 -5.05
N ASP A 120 1.02 7.78 -5.71
CA ASP A 120 1.81 8.69 -6.54
C ASP A 120 2.69 7.98 -7.59
N GLY A 121 2.20 6.86 -8.14
CA GLY A 121 2.87 6.08 -9.18
C GLY A 121 3.98 5.13 -8.68
N ALA A 122 4.15 4.95 -7.37
CA ALA A 122 5.16 4.05 -6.82
C ALA A 122 4.60 3.16 -5.70
N TRP A 123 5.12 1.93 -5.65
CA TRP A 123 4.94 1.02 -4.52
C TRP A 123 5.96 1.34 -3.43
N ASP A 124 5.48 1.81 -2.29
CA ASP A 124 6.24 1.90 -1.04
C ASP A 124 6.04 0.60 -0.24
N LEU A 125 7.07 -0.22 -0.19
CA LEU A 125 7.08 -1.54 0.45
C LEU A 125 7.82 -1.49 1.78
N ASN A 126 7.18 -1.95 2.84
CA ASN A 126 7.81 -2.27 4.12
C ASN A 126 7.81 -3.79 4.29
N CYS A 127 8.95 -4.40 3.99
CA CYS A 127 9.18 -5.83 4.12
C CYS A 127 9.70 -6.13 5.53
N LEU A 128 8.84 -6.73 6.36
CA LEU A 128 9.22 -7.25 7.66
C LEU A 128 10.04 -8.52 7.48
N THR A 129 11.04 -8.67 8.32
CA THR A 129 12.01 -9.76 8.21
C THR A 129 11.85 -10.70 9.39
N ALA A 130 12.44 -11.90 9.32
CA ALA A 130 12.47 -12.81 10.47
C ALA A 130 13.30 -12.23 11.64
N THR A 131 14.20 -11.29 11.37
CA THR A 131 14.89 -10.49 12.37
C THR A 131 14.12 -9.21 12.66
N VAL A 132 14.50 -8.47 13.71
CA VAL A 132 13.83 -7.22 14.12
C VAL A 132 14.23 -6.05 13.18
N ASP A 133 14.37 -6.33 11.89
CA ASP A 133 14.70 -5.38 10.83
C ASP A 133 13.53 -5.22 9.85
N ILE A 134 13.49 -4.07 9.20
CA ILE A 134 12.59 -3.74 8.10
C ILE A 134 13.44 -3.44 6.87
N LEU A 135 13.11 -4.10 5.77
CA LEU A 135 13.61 -3.73 4.46
C LEU A 135 12.57 -2.84 3.77
N LYS A 136 12.92 -1.57 3.56
CA LYS A 136 12.13 -0.59 2.84
C LYS A 136 12.53 -0.57 1.38
N ILE A 137 11.58 -0.83 0.50
CA ILE A 137 11.81 -0.82 -0.96
C ILE A 137 10.79 0.12 -1.57
N LYS A 138 11.25 1.03 -2.44
CA LYS A 138 10.36 1.84 -3.28
C LYS A 138 10.54 1.40 -4.72
N ILE A 139 9.45 1.04 -5.39
CA ILE A 139 9.46 0.57 -6.78
C ILE A 139 8.54 1.46 -7.60
N ASP A 140 9.03 1.95 -8.74
CA ASP A 140 8.18 2.64 -9.71
C ASP A 140 7.17 1.66 -10.30
N ALA A 141 5.89 1.99 -10.20
CA ALA A 141 4.82 1.05 -10.55
C ALA A 141 4.69 0.85 -12.08
N LYS A 142 5.28 1.74 -12.90
CA LYS A 142 5.24 1.66 -14.37
C LYS A 142 6.47 0.98 -14.95
N THR A 143 7.65 1.32 -14.44
CA THR A 143 8.92 0.84 -15.00
C THR A 143 9.47 -0.37 -14.27
N LYS A 144 8.95 -0.68 -13.08
CA LYS A 144 9.48 -1.69 -12.14
C LYS A 144 10.89 -1.35 -11.63
N GLU A 145 11.35 -0.11 -11.83
CA GLU A 145 12.65 0.35 -11.34
C GLU A 145 12.64 0.48 -9.81
N CYS A 146 13.69 -0.02 -9.16
CA CYS A 146 13.91 0.18 -7.74
C CYS A 146 14.42 1.60 -7.47
N LEU A 147 13.51 2.48 -7.03
CA LEU A 147 13.78 3.87 -6.69
C LEU A 147 14.48 4.03 -5.34
N ASN A 148 14.23 3.12 -4.40
CA ASN A 148 14.84 3.14 -3.07
C ASN A 148 14.99 1.71 -2.53
N PHE A 149 16.10 1.44 -1.85
CA PHE A 149 16.35 0.20 -1.14
C PHE A 149 17.11 0.52 0.15
N LYS A 150 16.46 0.33 1.31
CA LYS A 150 17.02 0.66 2.62
C LYS A 150 16.68 -0.38 3.66
N LYS A 151 17.67 -0.89 4.38
CA LYS A 151 17.47 -1.74 5.56
C LYS A 151 17.58 -0.91 6.84
N GLU A 152 16.60 -1.04 7.72
CA GLU A 152 16.56 -0.36 9.02
C GLU A 152 16.29 -1.37 10.14
N SER A 153 17.01 -1.27 11.25
CA SER A 153 16.69 -2.06 12.43
C SER A 153 15.62 -1.35 13.26
N LEU A 154 14.58 -2.08 13.69
CA LEU A 154 13.56 -1.53 14.60
C LEU A 154 14.15 -1.14 15.95
N MET A 155 15.28 -1.73 16.35
CA MET A 155 16.00 -1.38 17.58
C MET A 155 16.50 0.07 17.58
N ASN A 156 16.86 0.62 16.41
CA ASN A 156 17.31 2.00 16.31
C ASN A 156 16.21 2.99 16.74
N PHE A 157 14.94 2.66 16.51
CA PHE A 157 13.80 3.51 16.90
C PHE A 157 13.52 3.48 18.41
N ILE A 158 13.88 2.40 19.09
CA ILE A 158 13.68 2.22 20.53
C ILE A 158 14.72 3.03 21.33
N GLN A 159 15.95 3.15 20.82
CA GLN A 159 17.02 3.87 21.51
C GLN A 159 16.76 5.38 21.61
N PHE A 160 16.10 6.00 20.62
CA PHE A 160 15.76 7.43 20.64
C PHE A 160 14.75 7.83 21.72
N LYS A 161 13.97 6.89 22.29
CA LYS A 161 13.02 7.20 23.38
C LYS A 161 13.66 7.29 24.77
N LYS A 162 14.93 6.89 24.93
CA LYS A 162 15.62 6.93 26.25
C LYS A 162 16.43 8.19 26.52
N VAL A 163 16.53 9.13 25.58
CA VAL A 163 17.28 10.40 25.74
C VAL A 163 16.32 11.59 25.75
N LYS A 164 15.43 11.64 26.75
CA LYS A 164 14.84 12.89 27.27
C LYS A 164 14.52 12.67 28.74
N LYS A 165 15.53 12.87 29.58
CA LYS A 165 15.40 13.18 31.00
C LYS A 165 16.35 14.34 31.24
N ASP A 166 15.80 15.55 31.15
CA ASP A 166 16.27 16.69 31.93
C ASP A 166 15.30 16.83 33.10
#